data_AF-A0AAF0QQV4-F1
#
_entry.id   AF-A0AAF0QQV4-F1
#
_cell.length_a   1.000
_cell.length_b   1.000
_cell.length_c   1.000
_cell.angle_alpha   90.00
_cell.angle_beta   90.00
_cell.angle_gamma   90.00
#
_symmetry.space_group_name_H-M   'P 1'
#
loop_
_entity.id
_entity.type
_entity.pdbx_description
1 polymer ?
#
loop_
_entity_poly.entity_id
_entity_poly.type
_entity_poly.pdbx_seq_one_letter_code
_entity_poly.pdbx_strand_id
1 'polypeptide(L)'
;MAIRKIVILCFIICQLPLLLLLPCHRNLAYAAGGKWDLLMSNIGISAMHMQLLNDDRVVMYDRTDFGMSNISLPNGKCRNNNNDLALKVDCTAHSVEYDVSTNSVRPLMIQTNVWCSSGSATSDGSLVQTGGSNDGKFVIRVYKPCITGKRSNCDWQEMGNGLIQSRWYSTNHILPDGRQIIIGGRDAFNYEFHPKTPSTNNVFSLPFLQQTNDPREENNLYPFVFLNVDGNLFIFTNNRAILFDYTTNTIVKTYPQIPDGDPRNYPSTGSAVLLPLKNLEAQTIQAEVLVCGGAPRGSYLKATRGEFVSALNTCGRIVITDPNPQWTMETMPLPRTMGDMVILPNGNILIVNGAAMGTAGWGIARGPVLSPVIYRPDNLHDSRFEVQNPNAISRMYHSTAVLLRDGRVLVGGSNPNELYNFTGVLFPTELSLEAFSPSYLDSESANLRPQIISPVSRHKFKYGQRVNIQFSMSGLLNKNSIKVTMVAPGFNTHSNTMNQRMLVLSNGVVKQVGKSSYQMSCLFPKSGSLAPPGYYLLFVVHQDIPSEGIWVRIF
;
A
#
# COMPACT_ATOMS: atom_id res chain seq x y z
N MET A 1 -59.62 31.46 51.25
CA MET A 1 -60.22 30.35 50.49
C MET A 1 -59.58 30.37 49.12
N ALA A 2 -58.93 29.26 48.74
CA ALA A 2 -58.52 28.91 47.37
C ALA A 2 -57.50 29.85 46.65
N ILE A 3 -56.23 29.46 46.48
CA ILE A 3 -55.69 28.41 45.59
C ILE A 3 -55.34 28.96 44.19
N ARG A 4 -54.04 28.83 43.87
CA ARG A 4 -53.41 28.60 42.54
C ARG A 4 -53.77 29.56 41.40
N LYS A 5 -52.80 30.41 41.09
CA LYS A 5 -52.09 30.52 39.80
C LYS A 5 -51.43 31.90 39.80
N ILE A 6 -50.11 31.96 39.95
CA ILE A 6 -49.16 33.04 39.56
C ILE A 6 -47.86 32.74 40.33
N VAL A 7 -47.16 31.64 39.96
CA VAL A 7 -45.74 31.42 40.34
C VAL A 7 -44.95 30.76 39.19
N ILE A 8 -45.56 30.50 38.03
CA ILE A 8 -44.86 29.90 36.87
C ILE A 8 -44.97 30.85 35.69
N LEU A 9 -44.41 32.06 35.82
CA LEU A 9 -44.12 32.92 34.65
C LEU A 9 -43.05 34.00 34.89
N CYS A 10 -42.15 33.81 35.86
CA CYS A 10 -40.98 34.70 36.04
C CYS A 10 -39.64 33.96 36.14
N PHE A 11 -39.60 32.64 35.96
CA PHE A 11 -38.35 31.85 35.99
C PHE A 11 -37.91 31.33 34.61
N ILE A 12 -38.51 31.80 33.52
CA ILE A 12 -38.17 31.37 32.14
C ILE A 12 -37.44 32.47 31.33
N ILE A 13 -37.28 33.69 31.85
CA ILE A 13 -36.71 34.82 31.08
C ILE A 13 -35.30 35.26 31.56
N CYS A 14 -34.69 34.55 32.53
CA CYS A 14 -33.33 34.88 33.03
C CYS A 14 -32.29 33.76 32.91
N GLN A 15 -32.49 32.78 32.01
CA GLN A 15 -31.44 31.82 31.65
C GLN A 15 -31.11 31.76 30.15
N LEU A 16 -31.59 32.74 29.37
CA LEU A 16 -31.38 32.78 27.92
C LEU A 16 -30.21 33.65 27.39
N PRO A 17 -29.22 34.09 28.19
CA PRO A 17 -27.94 34.53 27.61
C PRO A 17 -26.73 33.68 28.03
N LEU A 18 -26.89 32.54 28.72
CA LEU A 18 -25.76 31.69 29.16
C LEU A 18 -25.56 30.41 28.32
N LEU A 19 -26.14 30.35 27.13
CA LEU A 19 -25.98 29.24 26.16
C LEU A 19 -25.33 29.69 24.84
N LEU A 20 -24.83 30.93 24.77
CA LEU A 20 -24.14 31.51 23.60
C LEU A 20 -22.62 31.70 23.80
N LEU A 21 -22.05 31.09 24.84
CA LEU A 21 -20.59 31.10 25.12
C LEU A 21 -20.02 29.68 25.28
N LEU A 22 -20.56 28.70 24.57
CA LEU A 22 -19.80 27.50 24.27
C LEU A 22 -18.85 27.86 23.13
N PRO A 23 -17.51 27.81 23.31
CA PRO A 23 -16.63 27.84 22.18
C PRO A 23 -17.04 26.63 21.35
N CYS A 24 -17.49 26.87 20.12
CA CYS A 24 -17.47 25.84 19.10
C CYS A 24 -15.99 25.55 18.88
N HIS A 25 -15.39 24.73 19.75
CA HIS A 25 -14.13 24.07 19.49
C HIS A 25 -14.41 23.11 18.35
N ARG A 26 -14.45 23.65 17.13
CA ARG A 26 -13.91 22.93 15.99
C ARG A 26 -12.50 22.59 16.45
N ASN A 27 -12.28 21.32 16.79
CA ASN A 27 -10.94 20.76 16.85
C ASN A 27 -10.38 20.92 15.44
N LEU A 28 -9.87 22.11 15.12
CA LEU A 28 -8.79 22.28 14.17
C LEU A 28 -7.63 21.55 14.84
N ALA A 29 -7.62 20.23 14.69
CA ALA A 29 -6.43 19.44 14.92
C ALA A 29 -5.39 20.07 13.99
N TYR A 30 -4.51 20.87 14.57
CA TYR A 30 -3.38 21.42 13.84
C TYR A 30 -2.66 20.22 13.24
N ALA A 31 -2.51 20.19 11.92
CA ALA A 31 -1.79 19.12 11.25
C ALA A 31 -0.38 19.06 11.87
N ALA A 32 -0.01 17.88 12.36
CA ALA A 32 1.10 17.74 13.30
C ALA A 32 2.47 17.63 12.61
N GLY A 33 2.51 17.56 11.27
CA GLY A 33 3.75 17.52 10.50
C GLY A 33 3.59 17.08 9.06
N GLY A 34 4.73 16.80 8.42
CA GLY A 34 4.83 16.32 7.04
C GLY A 34 4.83 17.44 5.99
N LYS A 35 5.48 17.22 4.86
CA LYS A 35 5.57 18.18 3.74
C LYS A 35 5.25 17.50 2.42
N TRP A 36 4.68 18.26 1.49
CA TRP A 36 4.37 17.82 0.14
C TRP A 36 5.27 18.54 -0.86
N ASP A 37 5.89 17.77 -1.75
CA ASP A 37 6.72 18.29 -2.82
C ASP A 37 6.15 17.82 -4.17
N LEU A 38 5.79 18.76 -5.04
CA LEU A 38 5.47 18.46 -6.44
C LEU A 38 6.77 18.13 -7.18
N LEU A 39 6.90 16.88 -7.62
CA LEU A 39 8.10 16.40 -8.30
C LEU A 39 8.00 16.64 -9.81
N MET A 40 6.85 16.29 -10.39
CA MET A 40 6.56 16.47 -11.81
C MET A 40 5.08 16.81 -11.98
N SER A 41 4.76 17.84 -12.75
CA SER A 41 3.36 18.18 -13.06
C SER A 41 2.71 17.19 -14.02
N ASN A 42 3.51 16.40 -14.75
CA ASN A 42 3.02 15.44 -15.72
C ASN A 42 4.07 14.35 -16.00
N ILE A 43 3.72 13.08 -15.79
CA ILE A 43 4.56 11.92 -16.14
C ILE A 43 4.10 11.21 -17.43
N GLY A 44 3.03 11.72 -18.06
CA GLY A 44 2.45 11.19 -19.29
C GLY A 44 1.25 10.25 -19.10
N ILE A 45 1.14 9.61 -17.94
CA ILE A 45 0.10 8.63 -17.60
C ILE A 45 -0.46 8.89 -16.20
N SER A 46 -1.66 8.38 -15.89
CA SER A 46 -2.13 8.32 -14.50
C SER A 46 -1.53 7.08 -13.82
N ALA A 47 -0.76 7.26 -12.76
CA ALA A 47 -0.06 6.16 -12.10
C ALA A 47 -1.01 5.25 -11.28
N MET A 48 -1.75 4.37 -11.97
CA MET A 48 -2.70 3.43 -11.39
C MET A 48 -2.01 2.25 -10.67
N HIS A 49 -0.80 1.89 -11.09
CA HIS A 49 0.00 0.85 -10.47
C HIS A 49 1.42 1.37 -10.23
N MET A 50 2.03 1.02 -9.10
CA MET A 50 3.41 1.40 -8.78
C MET A 50 4.17 0.28 -8.09
N GLN A 51 5.47 0.18 -8.38
CA GLN A 51 6.44 -0.63 -7.64
C GLN A 51 7.82 0.04 -7.66
N LEU A 52 8.41 0.23 -6.48
CA LEU A 52 9.83 0.56 -6.34
C LEU A 52 10.68 -0.69 -6.58
N LEU A 53 11.71 -0.56 -7.42
CA LEU A 53 12.67 -1.61 -7.74
C LEU A 53 14.03 -1.35 -7.10
N ASN A 54 14.85 -2.40 -7.09
CA ASN A 54 16.14 -2.48 -6.41
C ASN A 54 17.26 -1.60 -7.02
N ASP A 55 16.92 -0.71 -7.94
CA ASP A 55 17.77 0.27 -8.59
C ASP A 55 17.29 1.71 -8.42
N ASP A 56 16.45 1.96 -7.41
CA ASP A 56 15.87 3.27 -7.08
C ASP A 56 14.98 3.84 -8.18
N ARG A 57 14.41 2.96 -9.00
CA ARG A 57 13.44 3.32 -10.03
C ARG A 57 12.07 2.82 -9.66
N VAL A 58 11.06 3.59 -10.01
CA VAL A 58 9.67 3.22 -9.81
C VAL A 58 9.04 2.95 -11.16
N VAL A 59 8.60 1.72 -11.37
CA VAL A 59 7.79 1.37 -12.55
C VAL A 59 6.36 1.73 -12.25
N MET A 60 5.76 2.50 -13.16
CA MET A 60 4.37 2.94 -13.09
C MET A 60 3.67 2.58 -14.39
N TYR A 61 2.38 2.28 -14.31
CA TYR A 61 1.60 2.03 -15.52
C TYR A 61 0.11 2.25 -15.31
N ASP A 62 -0.51 2.61 -16.42
CA ASP A 62 -1.93 2.76 -16.61
C ASP A 62 -2.41 1.74 -17.65
N ARG A 63 -3.72 1.69 -17.88
CA ARG A 63 -4.34 0.85 -18.91
C ARG A 63 -4.13 1.43 -20.31
N THR A 64 -4.14 0.55 -21.32
CA THR A 64 -3.83 0.93 -22.71
C THR A 64 -5.03 1.43 -23.51
N ASP A 65 -6.25 1.22 -23.01
CA ASP A 65 -7.51 1.47 -23.71
C ASP A 65 -8.22 2.75 -23.23
N PHE A 66 -7.47 3.71 -22.67
CA PHE A 66 -7.96 5.08 -22.43
C PHE A 66 -7.83 6.01 -23.65
N GLY A 67 -7.14 5.57 -24.70
CA GLY A 67 -6.74 6.42 -25.82
C GLY A 67 -5.28 6.86 -25.70
N MET A 68 -4.89 7.94 -26.39
CA MET A 68 -3.51 8.43 -26.40
C MET A 68 -3.12 8.95 -25.01
N SER A 69 -1.99 8.48 -24.49
CA SER A 69 -1.39 9.08 -23.29
C SER A 69 -0.62 10.35 -23.63
N ASN A 70 -0.18 11.09 -22.60
CA ASN A 70 0.56 12.35 -22.78
C ASN A 70 2.09 12.14 -22.83
N ILE A 71 2.53 10.96 -23.27
CA ILE A 71 3.96 10.64 -23.45
C ILE A 71 4.14 9.70 -24.65
N SER A 72 5.00 10.09 -25.60
CA SER A 72 5.27 9.29 -26.79
C SER A 72 6.27 8.17 -26.53
N LEU A 73 6.10 7.04 -27.22
CA LEU A 73 7.14 6.03 -27.32
C LEU A 73 8.33 6.55 -28.15
N PRO A 74 9.56 6.14 -27.84
CA PRO A 74 10.74 6.65 -28.54
C PRO A 74 10.86 6.07 -29.95
N ASN A 75 11.58 6.77 -30.82
CA ASN A 75 11.98 6.31 -32.16
C ASN A 75 10.82 5.92 -33.10
N GLY A 76 9.64 6.54 -32.92
CA GLY A 76 8.46 6.24 -33.74
C GLY A 76 7.90 4.82 -33.51
N LYS A 77 8.29 4.15 -32.42
CA LYS A 77 7.73 2.86 -32.03
C LYS A 77 6.25 3.04 -31.73
N CYS A 78 5.42 2.18 -32.29
CA CYS A 78 3.99 2.15 -32.00
C CYS A 78 3.54 0.75 -31.61
N ARG A 79 2.53 0.71 -30.77
CA ARG A 79 1.79 -0.47 -30.36
C ARG A 79 0.73 -0.75 -31.40
N ASN A 80 0.79 -1.93 -32.02
CA ASN A 80 -0.19 -2.38 -32.99
C ASN A 80 -1.00 -3.51 -32.35
N ASN A 81 -2.25 -3.25 -32.02
CA ASN A 81 -3.10 -4.21 -31.33
C ASN A 81 -4.55 -4.11 -31.80
N ASN A 82 -4.97 -5.08 -32.60
CA ASN A 82 -6.34 -5.14 -33.13
C ASN A 82 -7.41 -5.36 -32.06
N ASN A 83 -7.02 -5.83 -30.87
CA ASN A 83 -7.92 -6.08 -29.75
C ASN A 83 -8.10 -4.86 -28.82
N ASP A 84 -7.32 -3.78 -29.02
CA ASP A 84 -7.49 -2.57 -28.21
C ASP A 84 -8.83 -1.90 -28.48
N LEU A 85 -9.52 -1.44 -27.44
CA LEU A 85 -10.85 -0.85 -27.57
C LEU A 85 -10.81 0.64 -27.97
N ALA A 86 -9.71 1.34 -27.72
CA ALA A 86 -9.55 2.77 -28.02
C ALA A 86 -8.72 3.01 -29.29
N LEU A 87 -7.53 2.43 -29.39
CA LEU A 87 -6.56 2.69 -30.47
C LEU A 87 -5.89 1.42 -30.97
N LYS A 88 -6.14 1.10 -32.25
CA LYS A 88 -5.52 -0.06 -32.93
C LYS A 88 -4.02 0.14 -33.20
N VAL A 89 -3.63 1.38 -33.47
CA VAL A 89 -2.24 1.84 -33.58
C VAL A 89 -2.06 2.97 -32.60
N ASP A 90 -1.16 2.79 -31.64
CA ASP A 90 -0.89 3.77 -30.59
C ASP A 90 0.61 4.00 -30.44
N CYS A 91 1.06 5.22 -30.66
CA CYS A 91 2.48 5.60 -30.58
C CYS A 91 2.82 6.25 -29.23
N THR A 92 1.90 6.20 -28.27
CA THR A 92 2.08 6.70 -26.90
C THR A 92 2.36 5.57 -25.91
N ALA A 93 2.95 5.90 -24.77
CA ALA A 93 3.34 4.93 -23.75
C ALA A 93 2.34 4.90 -22.59
N HIS A 94 1.95 3.70 -22.17
CA HIS A 94 1.05 3.47 -21.02
C HIS A 94 1.76 2.93 -19.79
N SER A 95 3.09 2.87 -19.86
CA SER A 95 3.96 2.53 -18.76
C SER A 95 5.16 3.47 -18.78
N VAL A 96 5.64 3.84 -17.60
CA VAL A 96 6.85 4.66 -17.44
C VAL A 96 7.73 4.11 -16.33
N GLU A 97 9.02 4.38 -16.47
CA GLU A 97 10.04 4.18 -15.44
C GLU A 97 10.45 5.55 -14.92
N TYR A 98 10.20 5.82 -13.63
CA TYR A 98 10.64 7.02 -12.94
C TYR A 98 11.98 6.79 -12.24
N ASP A 99 12.98 7.62 -12.55
CA ASP A 99 14.28 7.64 -11.87
C ASP A 99 14.24 8.66 -10.74
N VAL A 100 14.25 8.18 -9.50
CA VAL A 100 14.10 9.00 -8.29
C VAL A 100 15.25 10.00 -8.16
N SER A 101 16.46 9.60 -8.56
CA SER A 101 17.67 10.41 -8.36
C SER A 101 17.72 11.61 -9.29
N THR A 102 17.30 11.43 -10.54
CA THR A 102 17.33 12.49 -11.56
C THR A 102 15.98 13.18 -11.75
N ASN A 103 14.95 12.76 -11.00
CA ASN A 103 13.57 13.23 -11.12
C ASN A 103 13.10 13.25 -12.60
N SER A 104 13.24 12.12 -13.28
CA SER A 104 12.97 12.00 -14.72
C SER A 104 12.21 10.72 -15.03
N VAL A 105 11.35 10.77 -16.06
CA VAL A 105 10.61 9.59 -16.54
C VAL A 105 11.12 9.13 -17.90
N ARG A 106 11.05 7.82 -18.12
CA ARG A 106 11.28 7.18 -19.41
C ARG A 106 10.05 6.36 -19.81
N PRO A 107 9.54 6.50 -21.04
CA PRO A 107 8.45 5.66 -21.53
C PRO A 107 8.88 4.19 -21.64
N LEU A 108 7.97 3.29 -21.28
CA LEU A 108 8.07 1.84 -21.44
C LEU A 108 6.96 1.36 -22.38
N MET A 109 7.25 0.34 -23.17
CA MET A 109 6.27 -0.27 -24.04
C MET A 109 5.54 -1.39 -23.32
N ILE A 110 4.22 -1.32 -23.29
CA ILE A 110 3.36 -2.41 -22.84
C ILE A 110 2.36 -2.72 -23.95
N GLN A 111 2.22 -3.99 -24.34
CA GLN A 111 1.47 -4.45 -25.50
C GLN A 111 0.01 -4.72 -25.15
N THR A 112 -0.22 -5.49 -24.08
CA THR A 112 -1.55 -5.94 -23.67
C THR A 112 -2.05 -5.15 -22.47
N ASN A 113 -3.36 -5.11 -22.25
CA ASN A 113 -3.97 -4.23 -21.26
C ASN A 113 -3.75 -4.69 -19.80
N VAL A 114 -3.12 -3.84 -18.98
CA VAL A 114 -2.80 -4.10 -17.56
C VAL A 114 -3.86 -3.64 -16.56
N TRP A 115 -5.02 -3.16 -17.04
CA TRP A 115 -6.07 -2.65 -16.17
C TRP A 115 -6.49 -3.67 -15.10
N CYS A 116 -6.41 -3.26 -13.85
CA CYS A 116 -6.68 -4.06 -12.65
C CYS A 116 -5.88 -5.37 -12.56
N SER A 117 -4.60 -5.27 -12.90
CA SER A 117 -3.65 -6.33 -12.69
C SER A 117 -3.15 -6.40 -11.23
N SER A 118 -2.30 -7.38 -10.95
CA SER A 118 -1.54 -7.52 -9.71
C SER A 118 -0.07 -7.80 -10.01
N GLY A 119 0.82 -7.68 -9.02
CA GLY A 119 2.22 -8.03 -9.23
C GLY A 119 3.04 -8.09 -7.96
N SER A 120 4.31 -8.46 -8.13
CA SER A 120 5.34 -8.37 -7.10
C SER A 120 6.74 -8.41 -7.69
N ALA A 121 7.71 -7.83 -6.98
CA ALA A 121 9.12 -8.00 -7.29
C ALA A 121 9.60 -9.41 -6.90
N THR A 122 10.35 -10.06 -7.79
CA THR A 122 10.93 -11.39 -7.58
C THR A 122 12.31 -11.32 -6.92
N SER A 123 12.84 -12.47 -6.53
CA SER A 123 14.11 -12.57 -5.81
C SER A 123 15.30 -11.99 -6.58
N ASP A 124 15.25 -11.94 -7.91
CA ASP A 124 16.25 -11.35 -8.79
C ASP A 124 16.09 -9.84 -9.03
N GLY A 125 15.02 -9.22 -8.49
CA GLY A 125 14.71 -7.80 -8.64
C GLY A 125 13.83 -7.47 -9.85
N SER A 126 13.42 -8.48 -10.64
CA SER A 126 12.44 -8.27 -11.72
C SER A 126 11.06 -7.99 -11.14
N LEU A 127 10.25 -7.18 -11.81
CA LEU A 127 8.81 -7.05 -11.52
C LEU A 127 8.04 -8.05 -12.38
N VAL A 128 7.25 -8.91 -11.75
CA VAL A 128 6.27 -9.74 -12.45
C VAL A 128 4.89 -9.20 -12.17
N GLN A 129 4.17 -8.90 -13.24
CA GLN A 129 2.78 -8.48 -13.25
C GLN A 129 1.93 -9.59 -13.87
N THR A 130 0.77 -9.86 -13.28
CA THR A 130 -0.16 -10.92 -13.68
C THR A 130 -1.56 -10.37 -13.95
N GLY A 131 -2.19 -10.83 -15.03
CA GLY A 131 -3.57 -10.49 -15.37
C GLY A 131 -3.73 -9.13 -16.05
N GLY A 132 -4.95 -8.60 -15.98
CA GLY A 132 -5.34 -7.37 -16.66
C GLY A 132 -6.76 -7.48 -17.22
N SER A 133 -7.11 -6.60 -18.16
CA SER A 133 -8.41 -6.62 -18.84
C SER A 133 -8.26 -7.10 -20.29
N ASN A 134 -9.36 -7.55 -20.91
CA ASN A 134 -9.43 -7.94 -22.31
C ASN A 134 -8.33 -8.93 -22.74
N ASP A 135 -7.38 -8.48 -23.56
CA ASP A 135 -6.25 -9.26 -24.08
C ASP A 135 -5.15 -9.51 -23.04
N GLY A 136 -5.17 -8.78 -21.92
CA GLY A 136 -4.25 -8.92 -20.80
C GLY A 136 -4.67 -9.94 -19.74
N LYS A 137 -5.92 -10.43 -19.77
CA LYS A 137 -6.50 -11.22 -18.66
C LYS A 137 -5.79 -12.54 -18.34
N PHE A 138 -5.07 -13.10 -19.32
CA PHE A 138 -4.28 -14.34 -19.18
C PHE A 138 -2.76 -14.11 -19.24
N VAL A 139 -2.32 -12.85 -19.24
CA VAL A 139 -0.94 -12.48 -19.55
C VAL A 139 -0.11 -12.37 -18.27
N ILE A 140 1.15 -12.77 -18.37
CA ILE A 140 2.19 -12.45 -17.40
C ILE A 140 3.19 -11.53 -18.07
N ARG A 141 3.51 -10.41 -17.42
CA ARG A 141 4.48 -9.42 -17.92
C ARG A 141 5.63 -9.32 -16.94
N VAL A 142 6.85 -9.35 -17.46
CA VAL A 142 8.07 -9.30 -16.67
C VAL A 142 8.87 -8.07 -17.08
N TYR A 143 9.11 -7.17 -16.14
CA TYR A 143 10.03 -6.06 -16.31
C TYR A 143 11.32 -6.35 -15.57
N LYS A 144 12.45 -6.33 -16.28
CA LYS A 144 13.77 -6.50 -15.68
C LYS A 144 14.50 -5.16 -15.66
N PRO A 145 14.86 -4.61 -14.48
CA PRO A 145 15.58 -3.35 -14.43
C PRO A 145 16.89 -3.40 -15.22
N CYS A 146 17.26 -2.26 -15.82
CA CYS A 146 18.48 -2.14 -16.61
C CYS A 146 19.73 -2.32 -15.73
N ILE A 147 20.53 -3.36 -15.98
CA ILE A 147 21.83 -3.52 -15.33
C ILE A 147 22.86 -2.64 -16.07
N THR A 148 23.25 -1.52 -15.45
CA THR A 148 24.39 -0.63 -15.77
C THR A 148 24.62 -0.22 -17.25
N GLY A 149 24.52 1.07 -17.53
CA GLY A 149 25.20 1.74 -18.67
C GLY A 149 24.46 1.79 -20.01
N LYS A 150 23.47 0.93 -20.27
CA LYS A 150 22.63 1.00 -21.48
C LYS A 150 21.15 1.10 -21.09
N ARG A 151 20.71 2.32 -20.75
CA ARG A 151 19.31 2.66 -20.38
C ARG A 151 18.26 2.36 -21.47
N SER A 152 18.67 1.97 -22.68
CA SER A 152 17.78 1.97 -23.85
C SER A 152 17.05 0.65 -24.15
N ASN A 153 17.41 -0.49 -23.52
CA ASN A 153 16.92 -1.81 -23.97
C ASN A 153 16.15 -2.63 -22.92
N CYS A 154 16.04 -2.19 -21.66
CA CYS A 154 15.13 -2.84 -20.71
C CYS A 154 13.70 -2.33 -20.93
N ASP A 155 12.81 -3.27 -21.24
CA ASP A 155 11.40 -3.05 -21.53
C ASP A 155 10.61 -4.27 -21.06
N TRP A 156 9.27 -4.19 -21.09
CA TRP A 156 8.42 -5.31 -20.70
C TRP A 156 8.58 -6.52 -21.62
N GLN A 157 8.62 -7.71 -21.03
CA GLN A 157 8.52 -8.99 -21.72
C GLN A 157 7.17 -9.61 -21.38
N GLU A 158 6.35 -9.88 -22.39
CA GLU A 158 5.00 -10.39 -22.19
C GLU A 158 4.88 -11.84 -22.64
N MET A 159 4.39 -12.68 -21.74
CA MET A 159 4.09 -14.08 -21.97
C MET A 159 2.58 -14.23 -22.09
N GLY A 160 2.10 -14.32 -23.34
CA GLY A 160 0.70 -14.64 -23.62
C GLY A 160 0.34 -16.01 -23.04
N ASN A 161 -0.89 -16.15 -22.54
CA ASN A 161 -1.39 -17.37 -21.89
C ASN A 161 -0.50 -17.88 -20.73
N GLY A 162 0.19 -16.97 -20.03
CA GLY A 162 0.99 -17.31 -18.85
C GLY A 162 0.15 -17.74 -17.64
N LEU A 163 -1.14 -17.37 -17.61
CA LEU A 163 -2.13 -17.76 -16.61
C LEU A 163 -3.14 -18.76 -17.18
N ILE A 164 -3.64 -19.66 -16.34
CA ILE A 164 -4.69 -20.62 -16.70
C ILE A 164 -6.08 -19.98 -16.51
N GLN A 165 -6.25 -19.24 -15.42
CA GLN A 165 -7.49 -18.53 -15.13
C GLN A 165 -7.38 -17.06 -15.56
N SER A 166 -8.50 -16.48 -16.01
CA SER A 166 -8.59 -15.04 -16.26
C SER A 166 -8.46 -14.28 -14.94
N ARG A 167 -7.52 -13.34 -14.84
CA ARG A 167 -7.24 -12.57 -13.63
C ARG A 167 -7.47 -11.09 -13.87
N TRP A 168 -8.58 -10.57 -13.32
CA TRP A 168 -8.91 -9.15 -13.28
C TRP A 168 -9.34 -8.82 -11.85
N TYR A 169 -8.69 -7.86 -11.19
CA TYR A 169 -8.82 -7.60 -9.73
C TYR A 169 -8.34 -8.76 -8.81
N SER A 170 -7.32 -9.51 -9.23
CA SER A 170 -6.69 -10.56 -8.40
C SER A 170 -5.65 -9.98 -7.43
N THR A 171 -5.27 -10.71 -6.38
CA THR A 171 -4.12 -10.37 -5.54
C THR A 171 -2.94 -11.30 -5.82
N ASN A 172 -1.72 -10.76 -5.86
CA ASN A 172 -0.48 -11.52 -5.99
C ASN A 172 0.31 -11.49 -4.67
N HIS A 173 0.89 -12.62 -4.25
CA HIS A 173 1.81 -12.65 -3.12
C HIS A 173 3.04 -13.52 -3.38
N ILE A 174 4.23 -13.04 -3.02
CA ILE A 174 5.50 -13.78 -3.05
C ILE A 174 5.57 -14.79 -1.90
N LEU A 175 6.01 -16.01 -2.19
CA LEU A 175 6.04 -17.12 -1.24
C LEU A 175 7.47 -17.38 -0.73
N PRO A 176 7.62 -18.12 0.40
CA PRO A 176 8.93 -18.51 0.93
C PRO A 176 9.86 -19.22 -0.07
N ASP A 177 9.29 -19.94 -1.04
CA ASP A 177 10.03 -20.63 -2.10
C ASP A 177 10.36 -19.75 -3.33
N GLY A 178 10.00 -18.47 -3.28
CA GLY A 178 10.24 -17.50 -4.34
C GLY A 178 9.23 -17.53 -5.49
N ARG A 179 8.24 -18.44 -5.49
CA ARG A 179 7.10 -18.38 -6.40
C ARG A 179 6.11 -17.31 -5.95
N GLN A 180 5.22 -16.95 -6.85
CA GLN A 180 4.07 -16.10 -6.59
C GLN A 180 2.81 -16.95 -6.60
N ILE A 181 1.90 -16.65 -5.67
CA ILE A 181 0.51 -17.11 -5.71
C ILE A 181 -0.37 -15.97 -6.22
N ILE A 182 -1.30 -16.29 -7.13
CA ILE A 182 -2.28 -15.36 -7.67
C ILE A 182 -3.66 -15.82 -7.21
N ILE A 183 -4.30 -15.03 -6.34
CA ILE A 183 -5.54 -15.37 -5.65
C ILE A 183 -6.68 -14.49 -6.16
N GLY A 184 -7.78 -15.13 -6.54
CA GLY A 184 -9.01 -14.42 -6.84
C GLY A 184 -9.00 -13.70 -8.19
N GLY A 185 -9.83 -12.67 -8.26
CA GLY A 185 -10.21 -11.96 -9.47
C GLY A 185 -11.71 -12.10 -9.73
N ARG A 186 -12.27 -11.21 -10.54
CA ARG A 186 -13.67 -11.25 -10.98
C ARG A 186 -13.96 -12.61 -11.61
N ASP A 187 -15.02 -13.25 -11.12
CA ASP A 187 -15.45 -14.61 -11.48
C ASP A 187 -14.39 -15.73 -11.30
N ALA A 188 -13.32 -15.45 -10.54
CA ALA A 188 -12.22 -16.39 -10.31
C ALA A 188 -12.15 -16.80 -8.83
N PHE A 189 -12.97 -17.77 -8.42
CA PHE A 189 -13.00 -18.30 -7.04
C PHE A 189 -11.91 -19.35 -6.77
N ASN A 190 -10.68 -19.05 -7.16
CA ASN A 190 -9.56 -19.99 -7.17
C ASN A 190 -8.21 -19.25 -7.10
N TYR A 191 -7.12 -20.01 -7.01
CA TYR A 191 -5.76 -19.51 -7.12
C TYR A 191 -4.88 -20.35 -8.05
N GLU A 192 -3.77 -19.77 -8.50
CA GLU A 192 -2.72 -20.46 -9.27
C GLU A 192 -1.34 -19.89 -8.95
N PHE A 193 -0.27 -20.49 -9.49
CA PHE A 193 1.11 -20.09 -9.22
C PHE A 193 1.86 -19.58 -10.45
N HIS A 194 2.90 -18.77 -10.20
CA HIS A 194 3.92 -18.41 -11.17
C HIS A 194 5.32 -18.34 -10.53
N PRO A 195 6.39 -18.87 -11.16
CA PRO A 195 6.36 -19.79 -12.29
C PRO A 195 5.65 -21.10 -11.91
N LYS A 196 5.10 -21.78 -12.91
CA LYS A 196 4.43 -23.07 -12.76
C LYS A 196 5.46 -24.20 -12.78
N THR A 197 5.32 -25.15 -11.89
CA THR A 197 6.03 -26.45 -11.90
C THR A 197 5.08 -27.54 -12.40
N PRO A 198 5.56 -28.75 -12.76
CA PRO A 198 4.67 -29.86 -13.11
C PRO A 198 3.58 -30.13 -12.07
N SER A 199 3.89 -29.99 -10.78
CA SER A 199 2.94 -30.16 -9.67
C SER A 199 1.99 -28.98 -9.44
N THR A 200 2.30 -27.80 -9.98
CA THR A 200 1.53 -26.56 -9.75
C THR A 200 0.98 -25.94 -11.03
N ASN A 201 1.07 -26.67 -12.15
CA ASN A 201 0.47 -26.32 -13.43
C ASN A 201 -1.04 -26.64 -13.44
N ASN A 202 -1.78 -26.06 -12.49
CA ASN A 202 -3.22 -26.21 -12.36
C ASN A 202 -3.83 -24.98 -11.65
N VAL A 203 -5.16 -24.92 -11.62
CA VAL A 203 -5.95 -23.97 -10.84
C VAL A 203 -6.53 -24.70 -9.63
N PHE A 204 -6.47 -24.06 -8.47
CA PHE A 204 -6.88 -24.64 -7.18
C PHE A 204 -8.09 -23.89 -6.65
N SER A 205 -9.20 -24.60 -6.43
CA SER A 205 -10.44 -24.02 -5.92
C SER A 205 -10.24 -23.41 -4.52
N LEU A 206 -10.79 -22.21 -4.31
CA LEU A 206 -10.84 -21.56 -3.00
C LEU A 206 -12.26 -21.03 -2.74
N PRO A 207 -13.20 -21.89 -2.31
CA PRO A 207 -14.62 -21.54 -2.15
C PRO A 207 -14.88 -20.36 -1.21
N PHE A 208 -13.95 -20.06 -0.30
CA PHE A 208 -14.00 -18.88 0.57
C PHE A 208 -14.21 -17.57 -0.19
N LEU A 209 -13.61 -17.44 -1.39
CA LEU A 209 -13.79 -16.26 -2.23
C LEU A 209 -15.24 -16.13 -2.71
N GLN A 210 -15.90 -17.24 -3.06
CA GLN A 210 -17.30 -17.23 -3.47
C GLN A 210 -18.23 -16.91 -2.29
N GLN A 211 -17.94 -17.46 -1.11
CA GLN A 211 -18.72 -17.23 0.11
C GLN A 211 -18.68 -15.79 0.62
N THR A 212 -17.70 -15.00 0.17
CA THR A 212 -17.52 -13.60 0.56
C THR A 212 -17.89 -12.61 -0.56
N ASN A 213 -18.31 -13.12 -1.72
CA ASN A 213 -18.78 -12.29 -2.83
C ASN A 213 -20.20 -11.77 -2.53
N ASP A 214 -20.38 -10.45 -2.60
CA ASP A 214 -21.71 -9.84 -2.54
C ASP A 214 -22.30 -9.78 -3.96
N PRO A 215 -23.44 -10.42 -4.23
CA PRO A 215 -24.03 -10.44 -5.57
C PRO A 215 -24.28 -9.02 -6.11
N ARG A 216 -23.80 -8.74 -7.33
CA ARG A 216 -23.89 -7.44 -8.05
C ARG A 216 -23.01 -6.31 -7.51
N GLU A 217 -22.31 -6.49 -6.39
CA GLU A 217 -21.38 -5.50 -5.84
C GLU A 217 -19.93 -5.99 -5.85
N GLU A 218 -19.71 -7.28 -5.60
CA GLU A 218 -18.40 -7.93 -5.64
C GLU A 218 -17.40 -7.37 -4.62
N ASN A 219 -17.85 -7.05 -3.40
CA ASN A 219 -17.06 -6.56 -2.27
C ASN A 219 -15.96 -7.54 -1.74
N ASN A 220 -15.39 -8.39 -2.60
CA ASN A 220 -14.35 -9.38 -2.28
C ASN A 220 -13.16 -9.35 -3.26
N LEU A 221 -13.14 -8.40 -4.20
CA LEU A 221 -12.08 -8.24 -5.18
C LEU A 221 -10.83 -7.59 -4.57
N TYR A 222 -9.64 -7.91 -5.10
CA TYR A 222 -8.36 -7.64 -4.43
C TYR A 222 -8.36 -8.09 -2.95
N PRO A 223 -8.45 -9.40 -2.66
CA PRO A 223 -8.29 -9.93 -1.30
C PRO A 223 -7.03 -9.36 -0.63
N PHE A 224 -7.11 -9.02 0.66
CA PHE A 224 -5.91 -8.65 1.42
C PHE A 224 -5.20 -9.95 1.85
N VAL A 225 -3.99 -10.15 1.35
CA VAL A 225 -3.22 -11.38 1.54
C VAL A 225 -1.91 -11.04 2.22
N PHE A 226 -1.63 -11.68 3.36
CA PHE A 226 -0.38 -11.50 4.10
C PHE A 226 0.21 -12.86 4.46
N LEU A 227 1.49 -13.06 4.15
CA LEU A 227 2.24 -14.23 4.62
C LEU A 227 2.47 -14.16 6.13
N ASN A 228 1.92 -15.12 6.86
CA ASN A 228 2.07 -15.27 8.30
C ASN A 228 3.44 -15.87 8.66
N VAL A 229 3.83 -15.75 9.93
CA VAL A 229 5.14 -16.18 10.44
C VAL A 229 5.38 -17.70 10.36
N ASP A 230 4.31 -18.50 10.26
CA ASP A 230 4.34 -19.95 10.10
C ASP A 230 4.39 -20.39 8.62
N GLY A 231 4.32 -19.45 7.67
CA GLY A 231 4.30 -19.73 6.23
C GLY A 231 2.90 -19.86 5.63
N ASN A 232 1.83 -19.85 6.44
CA ASN A 232 0.46 -19.82 5.94
C ASN A 232 0.06 -18.41 5.49
N LEU A 233 -1.01 -18.28 4.72
CA LEU A 233 -1.52 -16.99 4.25
C LEU A 233 -2.73 -16.56 5.07
N PHE A 234 -2.65 -15.39 5.70
CA PHE A 234 -3.84 -14.69 6.16
C PHE A 234 -4.52 -14.08 4.94
N ILE A 235 -5.77 -14.45 4.67
CA ILE A 235 -6.57 -13.94 3.55
C ILE A 235 -7.82 -13.29 4.14
N PHE A 236 -7.98 -11.98 3.93
CA PHE A 236 -9.17 -11.23 4.29
C PHE A 236 -9.93 -10.82 3.03
N THR A 237 -11.22 -11.14 3.00
CA THR A 237 -12.15 -10.77 1.93
C THR A 237 -13.49 -10.31 2.48
N ASN A 238 -14.03 -9.23 1.91
CA ASN A 238 -15.24 -8.58 2.35
C ASN A 238 -15.11 -8.12 3.81
N ASN A 239 -15.57 -8.92 4.76
CA ASN A 239 -15.56 -8.64 6.19
C ASN A 239 -15.07 -9.86 7.02
N ARG A 240 -14.54 -10.89 6.36
CA ARG A 240 -14.12 -12.16 6.95
C ARG A 240 -12.67 -12.47 6.61
N ALA A 241 -12.03 -13.32 7.43
CA ALA A 241 -10.69 -13.80 7.15
C ALA A 241 -10.48 -15.27 7.48
N ILE A 242 -9.48 -15.87 6.81
CA ILE A 242 -9.00 -17.23 7.05
C ILE A 242 -7.47 -17.26 7.13
N LEU A 243 -6.93 -18.28 7.79
CA LEU A 243 -5.54 -18.70 7.68
C LEU A 243 -5.51 -19.90 6.74
N PHE A 244 -4.81 -19.78 5.63
CA PHE A 244 -4.85 -20.71 4.52
C PHE A 244 -3.47 -21.34 4.29
N ASP A 245 -3.41 -22.67 4.33
CA ASP A 245 -2.25 -23.44 3.90
C ASP A 245 -2.40 -23.75 2.40
N TYR A 246 -1.66 -23.01 1.58
CA TYR A 246 -1.67 -23.16 0.13
C TYR A 246 -0.92 -24.40 -0.36
N THR A 247 -0.13 -25.06 0.49
CA THR A 247 0.61 -26.28 0.14
C THR A 247 -0.27 -27.52 0.19
N THR A 248 -1.18 -27.56 1.17
CA THR A 248 -2.18 -28.63 1.33
C THR A 248 -3.56 -28.26 0.78
N ASN A 249 -3.75 -27.00 0.38
CA ASN A 249 -5.04 -26.43 -0.03
C ASN A 249 -6.11 -26.56 1.07
N THR A 250 -5.76 -26.17 2.31
CA THR A 250 -6.64 -26.28 3.48
C THR A 250 -6.79 -24.98 4.25
N ILE A 251 -7.98 -24.77 4.82
CA ILE A 251 -8.22 -23.68 5.76
C ILE A 251 -7.81 -24.15 7.15
N VAL A 252 -6.71 -23.59 7.68
CA VAL A 252 -6.14 -23.92 8.99
C VAL A 252 -6.95 -23.28 10.12
N LYS A 253 -7.41 -22.04 9.91
CA LYS A 253 -8.17 -21.27 10.89
C LYS A 253 -9.17 -20.36 10.18
N THR A 254 -10.35 -20.17 10.76
CA THR A 254 -11.26 -19.09 10.40
C THR A 254 -11.26 -18.05 11.52
N TYR A 255 -11.10 -16.78 11.17
CA TYR A 255 -11.09 -15.67 12.12
C TYR A 255 -12.52 -15.17 12.37
N PRO A 256 -12.80 -14.52 13.52
CA PRO A 256 -14.07 -13.82 13.70
C PRO A 256 -14.29 -12.79 12.58
N GLN A 257 -15.55 -12.56 12.23
CA GLN A 257 -15.91 -11.46 11.33
C GLN A 257 -15.51 -10.13 11.97
N ILE A 258 -15.09 -9.14 11.17
CA ILE A 258 -14.85 -7.80 11.70
C ILE A 258 -16.16 -7.24 12.30
N PRO A 259 -16.16 -6.68 13.53
CA PRO A 259 -17.38 -6.42 14.30
C PRO A 259 -18.45 -5.55 13.65
N ASP A 260 -18.08 -4.54 12.85
CA ASP A 260 -19.07 -3.70 12.16
C ASP A 260 -19.74 -4.41 10.97
N GLY A 261 -19.16 -5.52 10.50
CA GLY A 261 -19.71 -6.32 9.42
C GLY A 261 -19.66 -5.67 8.04
N ASP A 262 -19.01 -4.52 7.91
CA ASP A 262 -18.91 -3.80 6.64
C ASP A 262 -17.76 -4.34 5.76
N PRO A 263 -17.96 -4.37 4.42
CA PRO A 263 -16.94 -4.80 3.48
C PRO A 263 -15.73 -3.86 3.49
N ARG A 264 -14.53 -4.40 3.25
CA ARG A 264 -13.28 -3.62 3.15
C ARG A 264 -12.58 -3.78 1.80
N ASN A 265 -12.97 -4.74 0.99
CA ASN A 265 -12.36 -4.98 -0.32
C ASN A 265 -13.08 -4.19 -1.42
N TYR A 266 -12.48 -4.11 -2.60
CA TYR A 266 -13.09 -3.40 -3.73
C TYR A 266 -14.51 -3.96 -4.03
N PRO A 267 -15.51 -3.12 -4.33
CA PRO A 267 -15.47 -1.66 -4.53
C PRO A 267 -15.63 -0.80 -3.25
N SER A 268 -15.91 -1.39 -2.09
CA SER A 268 -15.89 -0.65 -0.82
C SER A 268 -14.52 0.00 -0.57
N THR A 269 -13.44 -0.74 -0.86
CA THR A 269 -12.04 -0.26 -0.95
C THR A 269 -11.56 0.46 0.33
N GLY A 270 -11.46 -0.29 1.41
CA GLY A 270 -10.52 0.03 2.49
C GLY A 270 -9.10 -0.38 2.13
N SER A 271 -8.22 -0.35 3.13
CA SER A 271 -6.83 -0.82 3.03
C SER A 271 -6.49 -1.72 4.19
N ALA A 272 -5.45 -2.54 4.03
CA ALA A 272 -4.89 -3.33 5.11
C ALA A 272 -3.37 -3.37 5.08
N VAL A 273 -2.78 -3.68 6.23
CA VAL A 273 -1.34 -3.86 6.38
C VAL A 273 -1.04 -4.94 7.42
N LEU A 274 -0.01 -5.76 7.16
CA LEU A 274 0.66 -6.53 8.20
C LEU A 274 1.59 -5.58 8.96
N LEU A 275 1.31 -5.34 10.23
CA LEU A 275 2.12 -4.47 11.09
C LEU A 275 3.55 -5.03 11.23
N PRO A 276 4.55 -4.17 11.51
CA PRO A 276 5.95 -4.59 11.54
C PRO A 276 6.18 -5.78 12.47
N LEU A 277 6.83 -6.82 11.95
CA LEU A 277 7.21 -7.99 12.74
C LEU A 277 8.40 -7.63 13.62
N LYS A 278 8.26 -7.92 14.92
CA LYS A 278 9.23 -7.59 15.96
C LYS A 278 9.62 -8.85 16.73
N ASN A 279 10.65 -8.73 17.57
CA ASN A 279 11.08 -9.81 18.46
C ASN A 279 11.31 -11.13 17.71
N LEU A 280 12.04 -11.08 16.58
CA LEU A 280 12.19 -12.19 15.64
C LEU A 280 12.92 -13.42 16.21
N GLU A 281 13.46 -13.32 17.42
CA GLU A 281 14.07 -14.42 18.17
C GLU A 281 13.14 -15.03 19.22
N ALA A 282 11.95 -14.46 19.43
CA ALA A 282 10.96 -15.01 20.35
C ALA A 282 10.49 -16.41 19.90
N GLN A 283 10.13 -17.26 20.86
CA GLN A 283 9.57 -18.57 20.59
C GLN A 283 8.26 -18.48 19.79
N THR A 284 7.46 -17.44 20.05
CA THR A 284 6.27 -17.10 19.29
C THR A 284 6.37 -15.65 18.83
N ILE A 285 6.55 -15.46 17.53
CA ILE A 285 6.58 -14.13 16.92
C ILE A 285 5.14 -13.68 16.72
N GLN A 286 4.79 -12.52 17.27
CA GLN A 286 3.46 -11.95 17.11
C GLN A 286 3.32 -11.33 15.72
N ALA A 287 2.25 -11.68 15.01
CA ALA A 287 1.86 -11.03 13.75
C ALA A 287 0.49 -10.37 13.92
N GLU A 288 0.38 -9.14 13.45
CA GLU A 288 -0.83 -8.34 13.60
C GLU A 288 -1.23 -7.71 12.27
N VAL A 289 -2.52 -7.76 11.97
CA VAL A 289 -3.09 -7.14 10.77
C VAL A 289 -3.98 -5.97 11.19
N LEU A 290 -3.81 -4.84 10.53
CA LEU A 290 -4.68 -3.67 10.63
C LEU A 290 -5.46 -3.52 9.32
N VAL A 291 -6.79 -3.37 9.41
CA VAL A 291 -7.69 -3.14 8.28
C VAL A 291 -8.47 -1.86 8.55
N CYS A 292 -8.43 -0.88 7.65
CA CYS A 292 -9.00 0.45 7.87
C CYS A 292 -9.86 0.91 6.70
N GLY A 293 -10.92 1.66 7.03
CA GLY A 293 -11.71 2.38 6.04
C GLY A 293 -12.53 1.47 5.11
N GLY A 294 -12.86 1.99 3.93
CA GLY A 294 -13.83 1.41 3.02
C GLY A 294 -15.18 2.14 3.10
N ALA A 295 -16.22 1.56 2.55
CA ALA A 295 -17.57 2.08 2.54
C ALA A 295 -18.56 1.08 3.14
N PRO A 296 -19.64 1.54 3.78
CA PRO A 296 -20.67 0.66 4.29
C PRO A 296 -21.26 -0.26 3.21
N ARG A 297 -21.72 -1.45 3.59
CA ARG A 297 -22.34 -2.41 2.68
C ARG A 297 -23.50 -1.76 1.89
N GLY A 298 -23.59 -2.02 0.57
CA GLY A 298 -24.60 -1.43 -0.30
C GLY A 298 -24.25 -0.04 -0.84
N SER A 299 -23.12 0.56 -0.42
CA SER A 299 -22.73 1.90 -0.87
C SER A 299 -22.47 1.98 -2.37
N TYR A 300 -21.98 0.90 -3.00
CA TYR A 300 -21.72 0.90 -4.45
C TYR A 300 -23.01 1.07 -5.26
N LEU A 301 -24.05 0.30 -4.90
CA LEU A 301 -25.37 0.40 -5.55
C LEU A 301 -26.04 1.75 -5.29
N LYS A 302 -25.78 2.39 -4.14
CA LYS A 302 -26.27 3.73 -3.83
C LYS A 302 -25.54 4.81 -4.62
N ALA A 303 -24.22 4.71 -4.69
CA ALA A 303 -23.38 5.70 -5.35
C ALA A 303 -23.61 5.72 -6.88
N THR A 304 -23.88 4.56 -7.49
CA THR A 304 -24.30 4.46 -8.90
C THR A 304 -25.67 5.11 -9.19
N ARG A 305 -26.48 5.37 -8.15
CA ARG A 305 -27.73 6.16 -8.23
C ARG A 305 -27.57 7.60 -7.75
N GLY A 306 -26.35 8.06 -7.48
CA GLY A 306 -26.06 9.42 -7.03
C GLY A 306 -26.21 9.64 -5.51
N GLU A 307 -26.39 8.58 -4.72
CA GLU A 307 -26.40 8.65 -3.24
C GLU A 307 -25.02 8.27 -2.68
N PHE A 308 -24.27 9.25 -2.19
CA PHE A 308 -22.92 9.04 -1.67
C PHE A 308 -22.95 8.89 -0.14
N VAL A 309 -22.79 7.66 0.36
CA VAL A 309 -22.74 7.37 1.79
C VAL A 309 -21.37 7.74 2.36
N SER A 310 -21.30 8.21 3.60
CA SER A 310 -20.02 8.42 4.30
C SER A 310 -19.20 7.13 4.31
N ALA A 311 -17.91 7.25 3.98
CA ALA A 311 -16.96 6.18 4.13
C ALA A 311 -16.79 5.81 5.62
N LEU A 312 -16.26 4.62 5.85
CA LEU A 312 -15.92 4.13 7.17
C LEU A 312 -14.71 4.88 7.71
N ASN A 313 -14.78 5.24 8.98
CA ASN A 313 -13.64 5.68 9.79
C ASN A 313 -13.19 4.59 10.78
N THR A 314 -13.73 3.37 10.65
CA THR A 314 -13.39 2.24 11.51
C THR A 314 -12.12 1.54 11.05
N CYS A 315 -11.29 1.15 12.01
CA CYS A 315 -10.11 0.31 11.80
C CYS A 315 -10.17 -0.91 12.73
N GLY A 316 -10.01 -2.12 12.18
CA GLY A 316 -9.88 -3.35 12.96
C GLY A 316 -8.43 -3.82 13.03
N ARG A 317 -7.92 -4.05 14.23
CA ARG A 317 -6.62 -4.66 14.50
C ARG A 317 -6.81 -6.06 15.07
N ILE A 318 -6.08 -7.05 14.55
CA ILE A 318 -6.16 -8.44 15.02
C ILE A 318 -4.77 -9.06 15.12
N VAL A 319 -4.51 -9.79 16.21
CA VAL A 319 -3.30 -10.59 16.39
C VAL A 319 -3.55 -11.96 15.76
N ILE A 320 -3.06 -12.18 14.54
CA ILE A 320 -3.42 -13.38 13.76
C ILE A 320 -2.75 -14.67 14.30
N THR A 321 -1.65 -14.51 15.03
CA THR A 321 -0.93 -15.59 15.72
C THR A 321 -1.54 -15.97 17.07
N ASP A 322 -2.52 -15.21 17.57
CA ASP A 322 -3.20 -15.53 18.82
C ASP A 322 -4.00 -16.85 18.67
N PRO A 323 -3.94 -17.78 19.64
CA PRO A 323 -4.78 -18.97 19.66
C PRO A 323 -6.29 -18.64 19.60
N ASN A 324 -6.73 -17.55 20.20
CA ASN A 324 -8.10 -17.03 20.20
C ASN A 324 -8.13 -15.57 19.70
N PRO A 325 -7.94 -15.34 18.39
CA PRO A 325 -7.75 -14.00 17.84
C PRO A 325 -9.04 -13.18 17.89
N GLN A 326 -8.94 -11.94 18.37
CA GLN A 326 -10.06 -11.00 18.49
C GLN A 326 -9.75 -9.68 17.78
N TRP A 327 -10.78 -9.05 17.22
CA TRP A 327 -10.67 -7.71 16.65
C TRP A 327 -10.72 -6.65 17.74
N THR A 328 -9.73 -5.77 17.76
CA THR A 328 -9.77 -4.48 18.48
C THR A 328 -10.14 -3.40 17.49
N MET A 329 -11.26 -2.71 17.72
CA MET A 329 -11.73 -1.65 16.83
C MET A 329 -11.28 -0.28 17.31
N GLU A 330 -10.75 0.51 16.39
CA GLU A 330 -10.30 1.89 16.61
C GLU A 330 -10.99 2.82 15.61
N THR A 331 -11.01 4.12 15.90
CA THR A 331 -11.60 5.14 15.03
C THR A 331 -10.51 6.03 14.44
N MET A 332 -10.31 5.94 13.13
CA MET A 332 -9.48 6.87 12.36
C MET A 332 -10.13 8.27 12.36
N PRO A 333 -9.36 9.36 12.45
CA PRO A 333 -9.91 10.72 12.55
C PRO A 333 -10.69 11.19 11.32
N LEU A 334 -10.46 10.58 10.16
CA LEU A 334 -11.07 10.97 8.88
C LEU A 334 -11.68 9.71 8.22
N PRO A 335 -12.98 9.68 7.87
CA PRO A 335 -13.55 8.58 7.09
C PRO A 335 -12.86 8.48 5.73
N ARG A 336 -12.57 7.26 5.27
CA ARG A 336 -11.77 7.07 4.06
C ARG A 336 -12.12 5.78 3.32
N THR A 337 -12.54 5.90 2.06
CA THR A 337 -12.45 4.86 1.03
C THR A 337 -11.32 5.21 0.05
N MET A 338 -10.75 4.22 -0.63
CA MET A 338 -9.64 4.38 -1.57
C MET A 338 -8.37 4.96 -0.94
N GLY A 339 -8.17 4.73 0.36
CA GLY A 339 -6.95 5.13 1.05
C GLY A 339 -5.87 4.07 0.89
N ASP A 340 -4.64 4.48 0.59
CA ASP A 340 -3.45 3.62 0.60
C ASP A 340 -2.85 3.54 2.01
N MET A 341 -2.38 2.36 2.42
CA MET A 341 -1.61 2.16 3.65
C MET A 341 -0.16 1.77 3.32
N VAL A 342 0.79 2.63 3.69
CA VAL A 342 2.23 2.46 3.39
C VAL A 342 3.01 2.34 4.69
N ILE A 343 3.77 1.25 4.86
CA ILE A 343 4.71 1.12 5.99
C ILE A 343 5.89 2.09 5.81
N LEU A 344 6.16 2.90 6.83
CA LEU A 344 7.30 3.81 6.87
C LEU A 344 8.54 3.14 7.49
N PRO A 345 9.76 3.65 7.25
CA PRO A 345 10.99 3.04 7.72
C PRO A 345 11.10 2.89 9.24
N ASN A 346 10.39 3.72 10.00
CA ASN A 346 10.33 3.65 11.46
C ASN A 346 9.26 2.69 12.01
N GLY A 347 8.42 2.11 11.15
CA GLY A 347 7.36 1.18 11.53
C GLY A 347 5.99 1.81 11.76
N ASN A 348 5.88 3.12 11.61
CA ASN A 348 4.58 3.77 11.53
C ASN A 348 3.94 3.50 10.15
N ILE A 349 2.63 3.66 10.08
CA ILE A 349 1.86 3.44 8.84
C ILE A 349 1.32 4.79 8.37
N LEU A 350 1.58 5.15 7.12
CA LEU A 350 0.95 6.28 6.48
C LEU A 350 -0.35 5.83 5.83
N ILE A 351 -1.45 6.52 6.12
CA ILE A 351 -2.74 6.39 5.44
C ILE A 351 -2.94 7.65 4.59
N VAL A 352 -2.98 7.49 3.27
CA VAL A 352 -3.01 8.61 2.30
C VAL A 352 -3.99 8.34 1.16
N ASN A 353 -4.33 9.35 0.35
CA ASN A 353 -5.25 9.26 -0.79
C ASN A 353 -6.71 8.93 -0.40
N GLY A 354 -7.63 9.04 -1.36
CA GLY A 354 -9.00 8.58 -1.23
C GLY A 354 -10.03 9.66 -0.92
N ALA A 355 -11.24 9.20 -0.58
CA ALA A 355 -12.45 10.00 -0.48
C ALA A 355 -13.23 9.73 0.80
N ALA A 356 -13.97 10.74 1.28
CA ALA A 356 -14.75 10.70 2.50
C ALA A 356 -16.14 10.08 2.31
N MET A 357 -16.63 9.97 1.07
CA MET A 357 -17.97 9.48 0.75
C MET A 357 -17.99 8.72 -0.59
N GLY A 358 -18.93 7.78 -0.74
CA GLY A 358 -19.09 6.94 -1.93
C GLY A 358 -18.19 5.70 -1.90
N THR A 359 -17.82 5.21 -3.08
CA THR A 359 -17.01 3.99 -3.24
C THR A 359 -15.97 4.15 -4.36
N ALA A 360 -15.10 3.15 -4.51
CA ALA A 360 -14.23 3.05 -5.67
C ALA A 360 -15.03 2.84 -6.97
N GLY A 361 -14.54 3.41 -8.07
CA GLY A 361 -15.18 3.42 -9.38
C GLY A 361 -15.25 4.83 -9.99
N TRP A 362 -15.86 4.93 -11.18
CA TRP A 362 -15.90 6.19 -11.94
C TRP A 362 -17.02 7.11 -11.49
N GLY A 363 -16.70 8.37 -11.18
CA GLY A 363 -17.70 9.40 -10.85
C GLY A 363 -18.51 9.17 -9.57
N ILE A 364 -18.23 8.12 -8.79
CA ILE A 364 -19.07 7.65 -7.67
C ILE A 364 -18.50 7.87 -6.27
N ALA A 365 -17.50 8.76 -6.13
CA ALA A 365 -16.95 9.19 -4.84
C ALA A 365 -17.05 10.71 -4.66
N ARG A 366 -17.08 11.20 -3.42
CA ARG A 366 -17.14 12.64 -3.07
C ARG A 366 -16.22 12.96 -1.89
N GLY A 367 -15.82 14.23 -1.79
CA GLY A 367 -15.03 14.76 -0.68
C GLY A 367 -13.61 14.17 -0.64
N PRO A 368 -12.67 14.66 -1.45
CA PRO A 368 -11.28 14.18 -1.42
C PRO A 368 -10.69 14.35 -0.01
N VAL A 369 -10.04 13.31 0.51
CA VAL A 369 -9.40 13.36 1.83
C VAL A 369 -7.93 13.76 1.66
N LEU A 370 -7.70 15.07 1.73
CA LEU A 370 -6.41 15.69 1.43
C LEU A 370 -5.34 15.47 2.49
N SER A 371 -5.73 15.36 3.77
CA SER A 371 -4.79 15.12 4.86
C SER A 371 -4.45 13.65 5.00
N PRO A 372 -3.16 13.27 4.98
CA PRO A 372 -2.73 11.95 5.42
C PRO A 372 -2.95 11.77 6.92
N VAL A 373 -2.91 10.52 7.36
CA VAL A 373 -2.92 10.15 8.79
C VAL A 373 -1.76 9.20 9.05
N ILE A 374 -0.95 9.50 10.06
CA ILE A 374 0.04 8.55 10.56
C ILE A 374 -0.62 7.70 11.64
N TYR A 375 -0.55 6.38 11.49
CA TYR A 375 -0.87 5.41 12.53
C TYR A 375 0.42 4.91 13.19
N ARG A 376 0.49 5.01 14.51
CA ARG A 376 1.62 4.64 15.37
C ARG A 376 1.28 3.37 16.14
N PRO A 377 1.70 2.17 15.67
CA PRO A 377 1.20 0.90 16.21
C PRO A 377 1.52 0.67 17.69
N ASP A 378 2.59 1.30 18.19
CA ASP A 378 3.12 1.14 19.54
C ASP A 378 2.57 2.16 20.54
N ASN A 379 1.83 3.16 20.05
CA ASN A 379 1.18 4.12 20.93
C ASN A 379 0.00 3.49 21.65
N LEU A 380 -0.42 4.14 22.74
CA LEU A 380 -1.68 3.84 23.41
C LEU A 380 -2.84 3.99 22.41
N HIS A 381 -3.88 3.20 22.60
CA HIS A 381 -5.03 3.10 21.71
C HIS A 381 -5.56 4.46 21.23
N ASP A 382 -5.78 5.42 22.14
CA ASP A 382 -6.39 6.71 21.81
C ASP A 382 -5.40 7.74 21.22
N SER A 383 -4.12 7.37 21.03
CA SER A 383 -3.06 8.24 20.51
C SER A 383 -2.31 7.64 19.32
N ARG A 384 -2.89 6.62 18.66
CA ARG A 384 -2.27 6.00 17.49
C ARG A 384 -2.39 6.83 16.22
N PHE A 385 -3.45 7.61 16.06
CA PHE A 385 -3.70 8.37 14.83
C PHE A 385 -3.30 9.83 14.95
N GLU A 386 -2.60 10.33 13.94
CA GLU A 386 -2.11 11.70 13.89
C GLU A 386 -2.30 12.29 12.48
N VAL A 387 -3.14 13.32 12.36
CA VAL A 387 -3.43 13.98 11.07
C VAL A 387 -2.22 14.83 10.63
N GLN A 388 -1.85 14.70 9.36
CA GLN A 388 -0.69 15.39 8.76
C GLN A 388 -1.14 16.52 7.82
N ASN A 389 -0.16 17.30 7.34
CA ASN A 389 -0.40 18.43 6.45
C ASN A 389 -1.11 17.99 5.16
N PRO A 390 -2.15 18.71 4.73
CA PRO A 390 -2.95 18.34 3.57
C PRO A 390 -2.19 18.51 2.26
N ASN A 391 -2.53 17.66 1.29
CA ASN A 391 -2.20 17.86 -0.11
C ASN A 391 -3.15 18.90 -0.75
N ALA A 392 -2.72 19.58 -1.81
CA ALA A 392 -3.61 20.37 -2.68
C ALA A 392 -4.28 19.52 -3.78
N ILE A 393 -3.67 18.40 -4.18
CA ILE A 393 -4.13 17.56 -5.29
C ILE A 393 -5.06 16.45 -4.79
N SER A 394 -6.20 16.28 -5.44
CA SER A 394 -7.18 15.24 -5.12
C SER A 394 -6.74 13.89 -5.70
N ARG A 395 -6.27 12.98 -4.85
CA ARG A 395 -5.86 11.61 -5.22
C ARG A 395 -7.03 10.65 -4.97
N MET A 396 -7.86 10.42 -6.00
CA MET A 396 -9.11 9.66 -5.96
C MET A 396 -8.94 8.21 -6.48
N TYR A 397 -9.99 7.58 -7.01
CA TYR A 397 -9.90 6.23 -7.61
C TYR A 397 -8.77 6.12 -8.65
N HIS A 398 -7.95 5.07 -8.55
CA HIS A 398 -6.71 4.89 -9.32
C HIS A 398 -5.53 5.77 -8.92
N SER A 399 -5.53 6.36 -7.72
CA SER A 399 -4.28 6.84 -7.10
C SER A 399 -3.47 5.68 -6.53
N THR A 400 -2.17 5.91 -6.35
CA THR A 400 -1.26 4.97 -5.67
C THR A 400 -0.21 5.69 -4.85
N ALA A 401 0.35 4.97 -3.88
CA ALA A 401 1.47 5.44 -3.07
C ALA A 401 2.49 4.32 -2.78
N VAL A 402 3.79 4.63 -2.81
CA VAL A 402 4.88 3.69 -2.48
C VAL A 402 6.01 4.37 -1.69
N LEU A 403 6.61 3.63 -0.75
CA LEU A 403 7.80 4.08 0.00
C LEU A 403 9.02 4.17 -0.92
N LEU A 404 9.81 5.23 -0.80
CA LEU A 404 11.10 5.40 -1.45
C LEU A 404 12.28 5.10 -0.52
N ARG A 405 13.45 4.80 -1.10
CA ARG A 405 14.68 4.51 -0.35
C ARG A 405 15.13 5.67 0.54
N ASP A 406 14.85 6.91 0.14
CA ASP A 406 15.16 8.11 0.92
C ASP A 406 14.20 8.38 2.08
N GLY A 407 13.18 7.55 2.26
CA GLY A 407 12.18 7.64 3.32
C GLY A 407 10.96 8.50 2.97
N ARG A 408 10.91 9.13 1.79
CA ARG A 408 9.68 9.79 1.30
C ARG A 408 8.67 8.74 0.83
N VAL A 409 7.41 9.15 0.69
CA VAL A 409 6.36 8.35 0.05
C VAL A 409 6.00 9.02 -1.26
N LEU A 410 6.21 8.31 -2.36
CA LEU A 410 5.82 8.76 -3.69
C LEU A 410 4.31 8.57 -3.89
N VAL A 411 3.64 9.55 -4.47
CA VAL A 411 2.18 9.57 -4.68
C VAL A 411 1.87 10.01 -6.11
N GLY A 412 1.01 9.26 -6.80
CA GLY A 412 0.61 9.55 -8.18
C GLY A 412 -0.81 9.07 -8.50
N GLY A 413 -1.26 9.31 -9.74
CA GLY A 413 -2.66 9.14 -10.14
C GLY A 413 -3.53 10.27 -9.58
N SER A 414 -4.82 10.37 -9.80
CA SER A 414 -5.83 9.36 -10.04
C SER A 414 -6.53 9.53 -11.38
N ASN A 415 -7.30 8.52 -11.79
CA ASN A 415 -8.26 8.67 -12.88
C ASN A 415 -9.65 8.10 -12.49
N PRO A 416 -10.53 8.91 -11.88
CA PRO A 416 -11.88 8.49 -11.52
C PRO A 416 -12.87 8.61 -12.70
N ASN A 417 -12.38 8.56 -13.94
CA ASN A 417 -13.16 8.69 -15.17
C ASN A 417 -13.01 7.45 -16.07
N GLU A 418 -13.98 7.23 -16.96
CA GLU A 418 -13.98 6.07 -17.88
C GLU A 418 -12.85 6.12 -18.92
N LEU A 419 -12.46 7.32 -19.34
CA LEU A 419 -11.34 7.61 -20.24
C LEU A 419 -10.50 8.74 -19.63
N TYR A 420 -9.41 9.13 -20.29
CA TYR A 420 -8.73 10.38 -19.93
C TYR A 420 -9.66 11.57 -20.11
N ASN A 421 -9.90 12.31 -19.02
CA ASN A 421 -10.70 13.52 -19.03
C ASN A 421 -10.12 14.57 -18.08
N PHE A 422 -9.63 15.66 -18.66
CA PHE A 422 -8.90 16.70 -17.95
C PHE A 422 -9.76 17.93 -17.60
N THR A 423 -10.99 18.02 -18.08
CA THR A 423 -11.83 19.23 -17.96
C THR A 423 -13.31 18.91 -17.85
N GLY A 424 -14.11 19.77 -17.21
CA GLY A 424 -15.56 19.62 -17.20
C GLY A 424 -16.08 18.42 -16.38
N VAL A 425 -15.23 17.82 -15.55
CA VAL A 425 -15.56 16.74 -14.61
C VAL A 425 -15.20 17.14 -13.18
N LEU A 426 -15.86 16.51 -12.20
CA LEU A 426 -15.66 16.83 -10.79
C LEU A 426 -14.21 16.58 -10.32
N PHE A 427 -13.61 15.50 -10.81
CA PHE A 427 -12.22 15.13 -10.51
C PHE A 427 -11.53 14.76 -11.84
N PRO A 428 -10.75 15.68 -12.42
CA PRO A 428 -9.99 15.42 -13.63
C PRO A 428 -8.98 14.26 -13.47
N THR A 429 -8.61 13.64 -14.59
CA THR A 429 -7.44 12.76 -14.66
C THR A 429 -6.19 13.52 -14.20
N GLU A 430 -5.44 12.92 -13.28
CA GLU A 430 -4.26 13.52 -12.66
C GLU A 430 -2.99 12.76 -13.05
N LEU A 431 -2.08 13.48 -13.73
CA LEU A 431 -0.83 12.94 -14.29
C LEU A 431 0.41 13.38 -13.52
N SER A 432 0.26 14.19 -12.48
CA SER A 432 1.37 14.66 -11.65
C SER A 432 1.86 13.58 -10.70
N LEU A 433 3.08 13.79 -10.24
CA LEU A 433 3.78 12.98 -9.26
C LEU A 433 4.24 13.88 -8.12
N GLU A 434 3.89 13.50 -6.88
CA GLU A 434 4.27 14.20 -5.66
C GLU A 434 5.02 13.26 -4.71
N ALA A 435 5.79 13.82 -3.78
CA ALA A 435 6.29 13.10 -2.63
C ALA A 435 5.73 13.70 -1.34
N PHE A 436 5.27 12.83 -0.44
CA PHE A 436 5.06 13.17 0.96
C PHE A 436 6.34 12.87 1.75
N SER A 437 6.83 13.88 2.46
CA SER A 437 8.00 13.81 3.34
C SER A 437 7.51 13.82 4.80
N PRO A 438 7.51 12.68 5.51
CA PRO A 438 7.12 12.64 6.93
C PRO A 438 8.06 13.48 7.82
N SER A 439 7.61 13.84 9.02
CA SER A 439 8.36 14.75 9.92
C SER A 439 9.77 14.28 10.29
N TYR A 440 10.05 12.97 10.20
CA TYR A 440 11.41 12.47 10.37
C TYR A 440 12.40 12.94 9.28
N LEU A 441 11.94 13.57 8.20
CA LEU A 441 12.76 14.20 7.16
C LEU A 441 12.90 15.71 7.33
N ASP A 442 12.32 16.29 8.39
CA ASP A 442 12.46 17.72 8.64
C ASP A 442 13.92 18.11 8.90
N SER A 443 14.29 19.33 8.51
CA SER A 443 15.64 19.86 8.66
C SER A 443 16.13 19.85 10.12
N GLU A 444 15.20 19.98 11.08
CA GLU A 444 15.47 19.91 12.52
C GLU A 444 15.92 18.51 12.96
N SER A 445 15.56 17.47 12.22
CA SER A 445 15.94 16.07 12.47
C SER A 445 17.24 15.67 11.77
N ALA A 446 17.82 16.54 10.92
CA ALA A 446 18.93 16.18 10.03
C ALA A 446 20.18 15.69 10.76
N ASN A 447 20.51 16.26 11.92
CA ASN A 447 21.65 15.84 12.74
C ASN A 447 21.38 14.55 13.53
N LEU A 448 20.13 14.18 13.73
CA LEU A 448 19.71 12.94 14.39
C LEU A 448 19.50 11.78 13.40
N ARG A 449 19.62 12.05 12.10
CA ARG A 449 19.47 11.07 11.03
C ARG A 449 20.74 10.22 10.89
N PRO A 450 20.65 8.89 11.09
CA PRO A 450 21.81 8.02 10.90
C PRO A 450 22.21 7.92 9.43
N GLN A 451 23.48 7.64 9.15
CA GLN A 451 23.99 7.31 7.82
C GLN A 451 24.66 5.94 7.87
N ILE A 452 24.17 4.98 7.09
CA ILE A 452 24.77 3.64 7.03
C ILE A 452 26.10 3.72 6.27
N ILE A 453 27.17 3.25 6.90
CA ILE A 453 28.52 3.18 6.34
C ILE A 453 28.79 1.77 5.78
N SER A 454 28.39 0.74 6.53
CA SER A 454 28.57 -0.66 6.15
C SER A 454 27.41 -1.48 6.71
N PRO A 455 26.86 -2.47 5.98
CA PRO A 455 27.25 -2.92 4.64
C PRO A 455 26.95 -1.87 3.55
N VAL A 456 27.59 -2.01 2.39
CA VAL A 456 27.25 -1.19 1.20
C VAL A 456 25.94 -1.67 0.56
N SER A 457 25.28 -0.80 -0.20
CA SER A 457 24.03 -1.13 -0.91
C SER A 457 24.22 -2.32 -1.87
N ARG A 458 23.15 -3.10 -2.04
CA ARG A 458 23.03 -4.38 -2.76
C ARG A 458 23.85 -5.54 -2.15
N HIS A 459 24.23 -5.44 -0.88
CA HIS A 459 24.86 -6.57 -0.18
C HIS A 459 23.90 -7.77 -0.09
N LYS A 460 24.47 -8.98 -0.15
CA LYS A 460 23.75 -10.25 -0.17
C LYS A 460 23.91 -10.95 1.18
N PHE A 461 22.81 -11.27 1.84
CA PHE A 461 22.78 -11.95 3.14
C PHE A 461 22.12 -13.31 3.06
N LYS A 462 22.66 -14.27 3.82
CA LYS A 462 22.02 -15.56 4.05
C LYS A 462 21.01 -15.45 5.20
N TYR A 463 20.00 -16.30 5.18
CA TYR A 463 19.11 -16.47 6.33
C TYR A 463 19.89 -16.82 7.61
N GLY A 464 19.49 -16.22 8.74
CA GLY A 464 20.10 -16.43 10.06
C GLY A 464 21.50 -15.85 10.24
N GLN A 465 22.03 -15.12 9.25
CA GLN A 465 23.35 -14.50 9.35
C GLN A 465 23.35 -13.34 10.37
N ARG A 466 24.39 -13.27 11.21
CA ARG A 466 24.69 -12.08 12.01
C ARG A 466 25.62 -11.15 11.23
N VAL A 467 25.26 -9.87 11.19
CA VAL A 467 25.97 -8.86 10.40
C VAL A 467 26.21 -7.64 11.27
N ASN A 468 27.42 -7.09 11.20
CA ASN A 468 27.72 -5.82 11.82
C ASN A 468 27.28 -4.69 10.91
N ILE A 469 26.35 -3.87 11.39
CA ILE A 469 25.91 -2.64 10.72
C ILE A 469 26.66 -1.50 11.39
N GLN A 470 27.44 -0.78 10.59
CA GLN A 470 28.15 0.43 10.99
C GLN A 470 27.44 1.65 10.41
N PHE A 471 27.26 2.67 11.24
CA PHE A 471 26.62 3.92 10.86
C PHE A 471 27.28 5.11 11.53
N SER A 472 27.15 6.29 10.94
CA SER A 472 27.53 7.56 11.54
C SER A 472 26.31 8.41 11.90
N MET A 473 26.51 9.34 12.83
CA MET A 473 25.53 10.37 13.15
C MET A 473 26.25 11.59 13.74
N SER A 474 25.80 12.79 13.38
CA SER A 474 26.43 14.04 13.83
C SER A 474 25.89 14.55 15.17
N GLY A 475 24.63 14.25 15.50
CA GLY A 475 23.98 14.59 16.77
C GLY A 475 24.25 13.61 17.91
N LEU A 476 23.65 13.89 19.07
CA LEU A 476 23.77 13.06 20.27
C LEU A 476 23.00 11.74 20.10
N LEU A 477 23.71 10.61 20.31
CA LEU A 477 23.13 9.28 20.20
C LEU A 477 22.42 8.82 21.47
N ASN A 478 21.12 8.54 21.35
CA ASN A 478 20.38 7.71 22.29
C ASN A 478 20.43 6.24 21.86
N LYS A 479 21.40 5.49 22.43
CA LYS A 479 21.64 4.07 22.12
C LYS A 479 20.42 3.18 22.30
N ASN A 480 19.55 3.48 23.26
CA ASN A 480 18.37 2.66 23.59
C ASN A 480 17.23 2.84 22.57
N SER A 481 17.28 3.89 21.75
CA SER A 481 16.27 4.16 20.73
C SER A 481 16.60 3.56 19.36
N ILE A 482 17.77 2.94 19.23
CA ILE A 482 18.26 2.45 17.96
C ILE A 482 17.57 1.13 17.59
N LYS A 483 16.94 1.11 16.42
CA LYS A 483 16.41 -0.10 15.79
C LYS A 483 16.88 -0.19 14.34
N VAL A 484 16.99 -1.41 13.84
CA VAL A 484 17.29 -1.68 12.43
C VAL A 484 16.07 -2.30 11.81
N THR A 485 15.65 -1.75 10.68
CA THR A 485 14.42 -2.16 10.01
C THR A 485 14.72 -2.61 8.59
N MET A 486 14.01 -3.65 8.16
CA MET A 486 14.13 -4.22 6.82
C MET A 486 12.75 -4.23 6.18
N VAL A 487 12.58 -3.48 5.10
CA VAL A 487 11.28 -3.23 4.45
C VAL A 487 11.30 -3.79 3.02
N ALA A 488 10.36 -4.69 2.70
CA ALA A 488 10.04 -5.06 1.33
C ALA A 488 9.10 -4.00 0.75
N PRO A 489 9.49 -3.30 -0.34
CA PRO A 489 8.57 -2.39 -1.03
C PRO A 489 7.43 -3.17 -1.67
N GLY A 490 6.20 -2.71 -1.45
CA GLY A 490 5.01 -3.34 -2.02
C GLY A 490 4.73 -2.93 -3.47
N PHE A 491 3.92 -3.76 -4.12
CA PHE A 491 3.23 -3.45 -5.37
C PHE A 491 1.88 -2.83 -5.02
N ASN A 492 1.65 -1.57 -5.37
CA ASN A 492 0.41 -0.90 -4.99
C ASN A 492 -0.48 -0.60 -6.21
N THR A 493 -1.75 -0.96 -6.10
CA THR A 493 -2.83 -0.52 -6.97
C THR A 493 -4.18 -0.63 -6.24
N HIS A 494 -5.15 0.23 -6.58
CA HIS A 494 -6.52 0.15 -6.05
C HIS A 494 -6.60 0.05 -4.51
N SER A 495 -5.73 0.77 -3.80
CA SER A 495 -5.64 0.73 -2.34
C SER A 495 -5.27 -0.62 -1.75
N ASN A 496 -4.59 -1.46 -2.54
CA ASN A 496 -4.05 -2.73 -2.09
C ASN A 496 -2.54 -2.75 -2.36
N THR A 497 -1.77 -2.55 -1.29
CA THR A 497 -0.31 -2.64 -1.33
C THR A 497 0.11 -4.08 -1.06
N MET A 498 0.21 -4.87 -2.12
CA MET A 498 0.59 -6.28 -2.07
C MET A 498 2.07 -6.42 -1.72
N ASN A 499 2.45 -7.44 -0.96
CA ASN A 499 3.84 -7.81 -0.67
C ASN A 499 4.64 -6.83 0.19
N GLN A 500 4.08 -5.68 0.60
CA GLN A 500 4.77 -4.85 1.58
C GLN A 500 4.95 -5.62 2.88
N ARG A 501 6.12 -5.49 3.49
CA ARG A 501 6.46 -6.17 4.72
C ARG A 501 7.57 -5.45 5.43
N MET A 502 7.50 -5.40 6.75
CA MET A 502 8.59 -4.85 7.55
C MET A 502 8.97 -5.80 8.69
N LEU A 503 10.28 -5.91 8.88
CA LEU A 503 10.89 -6.62 9.98
C LEU A 503 11.75 -5.66 10.79
N VAL A 504 11.58 -5.64 12.10
CA VAL A 504 12.52 -5.01 13.03
C VAL A 504 13.52 -6.08 13.44
N LEU A 505 14.76 -5.94 12.98
CA LEU A 505 15.80 -6.94 13.22
C LEU A 505 16.23 -6.93 14.68
N SER A 506 16.51 -8.12 15.24
CA SER A 506 17.16 -8.22 16.54
C SER A 506 18.56 -7.62 16.46
N ASN A 507 18.80 -6.57 17.23
CA ASN A 507 20.09 -5.89 17.31
C ASN A 507 20.75 -6.09 18.67
N GLY A 508 22.07 -6.24 18.65
CA GLY A 508 22.91 -6.23 19.85
C GLY A 508 23.18 -4.80 20.33
N VAL A 509 23.95 -4.70 21.42
CA VAL A 509 24.35 -3.42 22.02
C VAL A 509 25.09 -2.54 21.01
N VAL A 510 24.67 -1.27 20.91
CA VAL A 510 25.33 -0.27 20.08
C VAL A 510 26.67 0.13 20.71
N LYS A 511 27.77 -0.13 19.99
CA LYS A 511 29.14 0.22 20.38
C LYS A 511 29.64 1.41 19.59
N GLN A 512 30.31 2.34 20.26
CA GLN A 512 31.02 3.42 19.58
C GLN A 512 32.35 2.88 19.06
N VAL A 513 32.63 3.10 17.78
CA VAL A 513 33.83 2.60 17.09
C VAL A 513 34.66 3.73 16.46
N GLY A 514 34.20 4.98 16.59
CA GLY A 514 34.89 6.19 16.14
C GLY A 514 34.26 7.46 16.73
N LYS A 515 34.77 8.63 16.35
CA LYS A 515 34.33 9.94 16.89
C LYS A 515 32.82 10.17 16.77
N SER A 516 32.23 9.71 15.67
CA SER A 516 30.79 9.81 15.35
C SER A 516 30.29 8.54 14.67
N SER A 517 30.98 7.42 14.88
CA SER A 517 30.72 6.15 14.21
C SER A 517 30.37 5.10 15.23
N TYR A 518 29.32 4.35 14.94
CA TYR A 518 28.74 3.35 15.82
C TYR A 518 28.53 2.06 15.05
N GLN A 519 28.48 0.95 15.78
CA GLN A 519 28.29 -0.37 15.24
C GLN A 519 27.33 -1.16 16.10
N MET A 520 26.48 -1.96 15.47
CA MET A 520 25.67 -2.97 16.15
C MET A 520 25.63 -4.26 15.34
N SER A 521 25.58 -5.40 16.03
CA SER A 521 25.39 -6.70 15.38
C SER A 521 23.90 -6.98 15.24
N CYS A 522 23.41 -7.23 14.03
CA CYS A 522 22.01 -7.57 13.76
C CYS A 522 21.89 -9.00 13.28
N LEU A 523 20.87 -9.71 13.75
CA LEU A 523 20.51 -11.03 13.24
C LEU A 523 19.48 -10.88 12.13
N PHE A 524 19.83 -11.35 10.93
CA PHE A 524 18.90 -11.39 9.81
C PHE A 524 17.88 -12.53 9.97
N PRO A 525 16.70 -12.43 9.34
CA PRO A 525 15.62 -13.41 9.48
C PRO A 525 16.09 -14.83 9.21
N LYS A 526 15.54 -15.80 9.94
CA LYS A 526 15.99 -17.21 9.89
C LYS A 526 15.33 -18.04 8.78
N SER A 527 14.26 -17.54 8.15
CA SER A 527 13.49 -18.30 7.16
C SER A 527 12.79 -17.41 6.14
N GLY A 528 12.46 -18.01 4.99
CA GLY A 528 11.64 -17.37 3.95
C GLY A 528 10.19 -17.06 4.40
N SER A 529 9.66 -17.75 5.41
CA SER A 529 8.35 -17.41 6.00
C SER A 529 8.37 -16.05 6.71
N LEU A 530 9.52 -15.69 7.31
CA LEU A 530 9.70 -14.38 7.91
C LEU A 530 10.05 -13.32 6.87
N ALA A 531 10.88 -13.63 5.89
CA ALA A 531 11.24 -12.70 4.84
C ALA A 531 11.44 -13.48 3.53
N PRO A 532 10.45 -13.54 2.62
CA PRO A 532 10.62 -14.21 1.34
C PRO A 532 11.87 -13.74 0.59
N PRO A 533 12.51 -14.61 -0.22
CA PRO A 533 13.77 -14.27 -0.88
C PRO A 533 13.55 -13.08 -1.83
N GLY A 534 14.36 -12.03 -1.67
CA GLY A 534 14.04 -10.74 -2.27
C GLY A 534 15.01 -9.62 -1.93
N TYR A 535 14.77 -8.47 -2.56
CA TYR A 535 15.41 -7.20 -2.22
C TYR A 535 14.58 -6.45 -1.18
N TYR A 536 15.28 -5.90 -0.20
CA TYR A 536 14.71 -5.14 0.90
C TYR A 536 15.48 -3.84 1.08
N LEU A 537 14.80 -2.81 1.58
CA LEU A 537 15.42 -1.59 2.09
C LEU A 537 15.79 -1.80 3.56
N LEU A 538 17.07 -1.63 3.88
CA LEU A 538 17.58 -1.66 5.25
C LEU A 538 17.79 -0.24 5.76
N PHE A 539 17.24 0.07 6.94
CA PHE A 539 17.39 1.36 7.60
C PHE A 539 17.95 1.20 9.01
N VAL A 540 18.72 2.20 9.46
CA VAL A 540 19.00 2.41 10.87
C VAL A 540 18.11 3.56 11.34
N VAL A 541 17.34 3.34 12.40
CA VAL A 541 16.38 4.31 12.95
C VAL A 541 16.83 4.73 14.34
N HIS A 542 16.89 6.03 14.58
CA HIS A 542 17.22 6.64 15.86
C HIS A 542 16.09 7.57 16.28
N GLN A 543 15.46 7.33 17.44
CA GLN A 543 14.31 8.13 17.91
C GLN A 543 13.23 8.34 16.82
N ASP A 544 12.87 7.26 16.12
CA ASP A 544 11.94 7.25 14.96
C ASP A 544 12.39 8.01 13.70
N ILE A 545 13.64 8.50 13.67
CA ILE A 545 14.27 9.15 12.53
C ILE A 545 15.11 8.11 11.75
N PRO A 546 14.69 7.71 10.54
CA PRO A 546 15.38 6.70 9.76
C PRO A 546 16.53 7.30 8.93
N SER A 547 17.57 6.51 8.71
CA SER A 547 18.60 6.79 7.72
C SER A 547 18.01 6.92 6.31
N GLU A 548 18.83 7.31 5.34
CA GLU A 548 18.57 6.85 3.97
C GLU A 548 18.76 5.31 3.96
N GLY A 549 17.86 4.61 3.27
CA GLY A 549 17.91 3.16 3.20
C GLY A 549 19.04 2.69 2.28
N ILE A 550 19.49 1.46 2.47
CA ILE A 550 20.31 0.74 1.48
C ILE A 550 19.58 -0.50 0.99
N TRP A 551 19.81 -0.89 -0.25
CA TRP A 551 19.28 -2.17 -0.74
C TRP A 551 20.09 -3.31 -0.15
N VAL A 552 19.41 -4.37 0.25
CA VAL A 552 20.02 -5.65 0.63
C VAL A 552 19.22 -6.78 -0.01
N ARG A 553 19.84 -7.91 -0.29
CA ARG A 553 19.17 -9.10 -0.82
C ARG A 553 19.31 -10.26 0.15
N ILE A 554 18.20 -10.91 0.48
CA ILE A 554 18.19 -12.13 1.30
C ILE A 554 17.91 -13.37 0.43
N PHE A 555 18.62 -14.47 0.70
CA PHE A 555 18.53 -15.72 -0.06
C PHE A 555 18.92 -16.94 0.78
#